data_AF-A0A7S3W1E0-F1
#
_entry.id   AF-A0A7S3W1E0-F1
#
_cell.length_a   1.000
_cell.length_b   1.000
_cell.length_c   1.000
_cell.angle_alpha   90.00
_cell.angle_beta   90.00
_cell.angle_gamma   90.00
#
_symmetry.space_group_name_H-M   'P 1'
#
loop_
_entity.id
_entity.type
_entity.pdbx_description
1 polymer ?
#
loop_
_entity_poly.entity_id
_entity_poly.type
_entity_poly.pdbx_seq_one_letter_code
_entity_poly.pdbx_strand_id
1 'polypeptide(L)'
;DTAVLWGPQGRHDLAIMKAIGANTVRLYGDDPSLDHRGFLDEAMNQGLDVIAGISDYPYTQMTGSCKSTGFDCYSQIREAYMMNLKRGFMTIGNVYSPALRTLILMNEPDLKVTGGPKAFCRALVSALDGLLDAEKEAGIRGPLVNLSATFSFGVCPQCE
;
A
#
# COMPACT_ATOMS: atom_id res chain seq x y z
N ASP A 1 9.96 2.35 14.97
CA ASP A 1 9.09 3.52 15.21
C ASP A 1 9.54 4.64 14.30
N THR A 2 8.64 5.16 13.46
CA THR A 2 8.93 6.23 12.49
C THR A 2 8.58 7.63 13.00
N ALA A 3 8.09 7.75 14.25
CA ALA A 3 7.66 9.01 14.86
C ALA A 3 8.74 10.10 14.91
N VAL A 4 10.03 9.72 14.95
CA VAL A 4 11.17 10.66 14.94
C VAL A 4 11.20 11.50 13.65
N LEU A 5 10.72 10.96 12.53
CA LEU A 5 10.65 11.68 11.27
C LEU A 5 9.33 12.45 11.12
N TRP A 6 8.22 11.75 11.37
CA TRP A 6 6.90 12.22 10.95
C TRP A 6 6.12 12.95 12.03
N GLY A 7 6.35 12.61 13.30
CA GLY A 7 5.55 13.05 14.43
C GLY A 7 6.11 14.26 15.19
N PRO A 8 5.33 14.82 16.12
CA PRO A 8 5.69 16.01 16.90
C PRO A 8 6.85 15.79 17.88
N GLN A 9 7.20 14.52 18.17
CA GLN A 9 8.33 14.17 19.03
C GLN A 9 9.69 14.26 18.31
N GLY A 10 9.67 14.51 16.99
CA GLY A 10 10.87 14.57 16.17
C GLY A 10 10.84 15.77 15.22
N ARG A 11 11.22 15.54 13.95
CA ARG A 11 11.25 16.61 12.94
C ARG A 11 9.86 17.14 12.57
N HIS A 12 8.82 16.36 12.82
CA HIS A 12 7.43 16.68 12.52
C HIS A 12 7.19 17.00 11.04
N ASP A 13 7.78 16.18 10.16
CA ASP A 13 7.76 16.42 8.70
C ASP A 13 6.34 16.56 8.13
N LEU A 14 5.33 15.91 8.73
CA LEU A 14 3.94 16.07 8.31
C LEU A 14 3.40 17.49 8.55
N ALA A 15 3.74 18.13 9.67
CA ALA A 15 3.36 19.52 9.92
C ALA A 15 4.08 20.48 8.96
N ILE A 16 5.35 20.20 8.63
CA ILE A 16 6.10 20.98 7.64
C ILE A 16 5.44 20.85 6.26
N MET A 17 5.12 19.62 5.82
CA MET A 17 4.41 19.37 4.56
C MET A 17 3.08 20.13 4.51
N LYS A 18 2.31 20.10 5.60
CA LYS A 18 1.06 20.87 5.70
C LYS A 18 1.31 22.37 5.57
N ALA A 19 2.31 22.90 6.27
CA ALA A 19 2.65 24.32 6.27
C ALA A 19 3.07 24.84 4.88
N ILE A 20 3.68 23.99 4.04
CA ILE A 20 4.02 24.33 2.65
C ILE A 20 2.88 24.08 1.65
N GLY A 21 1.69 23.72 2.12
CA GLY A 21 0.49 23.61 1.31
C GLY A 21 0.16 22.20 0.81
N ALA A 22 0.82 21.15 1.30
CA ALA A 22 0.43 19.79 0.98
C ALA A 22 -0.96 19.47 1.57
N ASN A 23 -1.73 18.67 0.82
CA ASN A 23 -3.00 18.09 1.25
C ASN A 23 -2.96 16.55 1.28
N THR A 24 -1.92 15.94 0.71
CA THR A 24 -1.78 14.49 0.60
C THR A 24 -0.31 14.10 0.61
N VAL A 25 0.02 12.97 1.23
CA VAL A 25 1.36 12.36 1.21
C VAL A 25 1.27 10.98 0.55
N ARG A 26 2.15 10.71 -0.42
CA ARG A 26 2.31 9.39 -1.02
C ARG A 26 3.50 8.67 -0.39
N LEU A 27 3.29 7.46 0.12
CA LEU A 27 4.35 6.60 0.63
C LEU A 27 4.62 5.41 -0.28
N TYR A 28 5.90 5.09 -0.42
CA TYR A 28 6.38 3.88 -1.07
C TYR A 28 6.86 2.91 0.00
N GLY A 29 6.49 1.63 -0.15
CA GLY A 29 6.91 0.59 0.77
C GLY A 29 6.19 0.67 2.11
N ASP A 30 5.25 -0.24 2.31
CA ASP A 30 4.73 -0.57 3.63
C ASP A 30 5.47 -1.83 4.14
N ASP A 31 6.26 -1.70 5.21
CA ASP A 31 6.75 -2.90 5.89
C ASP A 31 5.61 -3.41 6.76
N PRO A 32 4.96 -4.53 6.40
CA PRO A 32 3.80 -5.00 7.12
C PRO A 32 4.12 -5.47 8.54
N SER A 33 5.39 -5.57 8.93
CA SER A 33 5.78 -5.87 10.32
C SER A 33 5.72 -4.64 11.24
N LEU A 34 5.77 -3.43 10.67
CA LEU A 34 5.76 -2.17 11.42
C LEU A 34 4.33 -1.71 11.72
N ASP A 35 4.18 -0.97 12.82
CA ASP A 35 2.92 -0.33 13.17
C ASP A 35 2.84 1.07 12.53
N HIS A 36 1.83 1.26 11.69
CA HIS A 36 1.61 2.48 10.92
C HIS A 36 0.66 3.46 11.61
N ARG A 37 0.05 3.10 12.75
CA ARG A 37 -0.96 3.92 13.44
C ARG A 37 -0.45 5.32 13.77
N GLY A 38 0.72 5.42 14.39
CA GLY A 38 1.28 6.71 14.79
C GLY A 38 1.51 7.66 13.62
N PHE A 39 1.88 7.15 12.44
CA PHE A 39 1.99 7.95 11.22
C PHE A 39 0.61 8.40 10.71
N LEU A 40 -0.35 7.47 10.61
CA LEU A 40 -1.67 7.74 10.07
C LEU A 40 -2.51 8.67 10.98
N ASP A 41 -2.40 8.51 12.30
CA ASP A 41 -3.01 9.39 13.29
C ASP A 41 -2.44 10.80 13.18
N GLU A 42 -1.13 10.93 12.99
CA GLU A 42 -0.51 12.24 12.79
C GLU A 42 -0.90 12.88 11.45
N ALA A 43 -0.96 12.11 10.37
CA ALA A 43 -1.44 12.60 9.08
C ALA A 43 -2.88 13.12 9.19
N MET A 44 -3.74 12.41 9.91
CA MET A 44 -5.09 12.88 10.23
C MET A 44 -5.07 14.19 11.03
N ASN A 45 -4.25 14.29 12.08
CA ASN A 45 -4.12 15.50 12.91
C ASN A 45 -3.70 16.73 12.09
N GLN A 46 -2.84 16.53 11.07
CA GLN A 46 -2.40 17.59 10.17
C GLN A 46 -3.39 17.87 9.01
N GLY A 47 -4.49 17.11 8.93
CA GLY A 47 -5.45 17.20 7.82
C GLY A 47 -4.78 16.90 6.48
N LEU A 48 -4.01 15.81 6.44
CA LEU A 48 -3.35 15.25 5.25
C LEU A 48 -3.97 13.89 4.91
N ASP A 49 -4.31 13.71 3.65
CA ASP A 49 -4.62 12.39 3.09
C ASP A 49 -3.33 11.57 2.90
N VAL A 50 -3.45 10.25 2.90
CA VAL A 50 -2.35 9.33 2.65
C VAL A 50 -2.68 8.42 1.48
N ILE A 51 -1.75 8.36 0.53
CA ILE A 51 -1.71 7.36 -0.53
C ILE A 51 -0.61 6.36 -0.19
N ALA A 52 -0.97 5.20 0.34
CA ALA A 52 -0.02 4.13 0.65
C ALA A 52 0.10 3.19 -0.55
N GLY A 53 1.28 2.65 -0.82
CA GLY A 53 1.45 1.58 -1.79
C GLY A 53 1.93 0.30 -1.14
N ILE A 54 1.35 -0.83 -1.54
CA ILE A 54 1.86 -2.14 -1.13
C ILE A 54 3.31 -2.26 -1.60
N SER A 55 4.16 -2.71 -0.70
CA SER A 55 5.58 -2.87 -0.89
C SER A 55 5.87 -3.78 -2.08
N ASP A 56 6.93 -3.46 -2.81
CA ASP A 56 7.46 -4.32 -3.87
C ASP A 56 8.03 -5.64 -3.32
N TYR A 57 8.22 -5.73 -2.00
CA TYR A 57 8.82 -6.87 -1.32
C TYR A 57 8.08 -8.20 -1.59
N PRO A 58 6.76 -8.33 -1.31
CA PRO A 58 5.99 -9.53 -1.67
C PRO A 58 5.92 -9.82 -3.18
N TYR A 59 6.06 -8.79 -4.01
CA TYR A 59 5.99 -8.94 -5.46
C TYR A 59 7.28 -9.50 -6.05
N THR A 60 8.43 -8.99 -5.63
CA THR A 60 9.69 -9.18 -6.38
C THR A 60 10.93 -9.49 -5.56
N GLN A 61 10.95 -9.19 -4.25
CA GLN A 61 12.20 -9.15 -3.47
C GLN A 61 12.32 -10.29 -2.47
N MET A 62 11.21 -10.75 -1.89
CA MET A 62 11.24 -11.86 -0.93
C MET A 62 11.48 -13.21 -1.60
N THR A 63 12.10 -14.14 -0.86
CA THR A 63 12.09 -15.56 -1.22
C THR A 63 10.64 -16.05 -1.29
N GLY A 64 10.26 -16.70 -2.39
CA GLY A 64 8.86 -17.10 -2.61
C GLY A 64 7.93 -15.94 -2.98
N SER A 65 8.48 -14.81 -3.47
CA SER A 65 7.70 -13.69 -3.99
C SER A 65 6.80 -14.08 -5.16
N CYS A 66 5.83 -13.23 -5.48
CA CYS A 66 4.93 -13.40 -6.63
C CYS A 66 5.67 -13.66 -7.96
N LYS A 67 6.85 -13.07 -8.14
CA LYS A 67 7.71 -13.36 -9.30
C LYS A 67 8.03 -14.85 -9.45
N SER A 68 8.22 -15.56 -8.32
CA SER A 68 8.54 -17.00 -8.32
C SER A 68 7.33 -17.91 -8.56
N THR A 69 6.12 -17.39 -8.46
CA THR A 69 4.86 -18.13 -8.68
C THR A 69 4.27 -17.92 -10.09
N GLY A 70 5.05 -17.37 -11.01
CA GLY A 70 4.56 -17.01 -12.34
C GLY A 70 3.55 -15.86 -12.32
N PHE A 71 3.78 -14.91 -11.42
CA PHE A 71 2.95 -13.72 -11.20
C PHE A 71 1.53 -14.02 -10.70
N ASP A 72 1.41 -15.09 -9.92
CA ASP A 72 0.24 -15.37 -9.10
C ASP A 72 0.48 -14.81 -7.69
N CYS A 73 -0.05 -13.62 -7.43
CA CYS A 73 0.29 -12.82 -6.25
C CYS A 73 -0.67 -13.03 -5.07
N TYR A 74 -1.66 -13.92 -5.18
CA TYR A 74 -2.74 -14.04 -4.21
C TYR A 74 -2.25 -14.20 -2.78
N SER A 75 -1.44 -15.23 -2.52
CA SER A 75 -1.03 -15.59 -1.15
C SER A 75 -0.14 -14.53 -0.53
N GLN A 76 0.85 -14.02 -1.28
CA GLN A 76 1.80 -13.02 -0.78
C GLN A 76 1.08 -11.72 -0.42
N ILE A 77 0.13 -11.29 -1.25
CA ILE A 77 -0.60 -10.03 -1.03
C ILE A 77 -1.66 -10.19 0.06
N ARG A 78 -2.37 -11.32 0.11
CA ARG A 78 -3.28 -11.60 1.23
C ARG A 78 -2.57 -11.52 2.57
N GLU A 79 -1.41 -12.16 2.69
CA GLU A 79 -0.64 -12.18 3.94
C GLU A 79 -0.08 -10.80 4.30
N ALA A 80 0.59 -10.13 3.35
CA ALA A 80 1.15 -8.80 3.57
C ALA A 80 0.07 -7.77 3.93
N TYR A 81 -1.05 -7.77 3.19
CA TYR A 81 -2.12 -6.82 3.41
C TYR A 81 -2.87 -7.06 4.72
N MET A 82 -3.12 -8.33 5.08
CA MET A 82 -3.69 -8.68 6.38
C MET A 82 -2.86 -8.14 7.55
N MET A 83 -1.53 -8.18 7.43
CA MET A 83 -0.64 -7.61 8.43
C MET A 83 -0.72 -6.08 8.48
N ASN A 84 -0.76 -5.40 7.32
CA ASN A 84 -0.97 -3.95 7.26
C ASN A 84 -2.29 -3.52 7.90
N LEU A 85 -3.39 -4.22 7.63
CA LEU A 85 -4.68 -4.02 8.27
C LEU A 85 -4.54 -4.07 9.79
N LYS A 86 -3.97 -5.17 10.31
CA LYS A 86 -3.75 -5.39 11.74
C LYS A 86 -2.77 -4.40 12.38
N ARG A 87 -1.89 -3.78 11.59
CA ARG A 87 -0.83 -2.88 12.05
C ARG A 87 -1.01 -1.46 11.51
N GLY A 88 -2.25 -0.99 11.55
CA GLY A 88 -2.58 0.43 11.52
C GLY A 88 -3.39 0.92 10.35
N PHE A 89 -3.54 0.14 9.29
CA PHE A 89 -4.46 0.53 8.21
C PHE A 89 -5.92 0.46 8.67
N MET A 90 -6.24 -0.38 9.66
CA MET A 90 -7.55 -0.37 10.32
C MET A 90 -7.48 0.15 11.76
N THR A 91 -8.53 0.83 12.19
CA THR A 91 -8.72 1.31 13.56
C THR A 91 -9.58 0.33 14.36
N ILE A 92 -9.80 0.65 15.65
CA ILE A 92 -10.80 -0.03 16.47
C ILE A 92 -12.17 0.03 15.76
N GLY A 93 -12.87 -1.12 15.71
CA GLY A 93 -14.15 -1.26 15.00
C GLY A 93 -14.04 -1.80 13.57
N ASN A 94 -12.83 -2.20 13.14
CA ASN A 94 -12.54 -2.76 11.81
C ASN A 94 -12.93 -1.79 10.68
N VAL A 95 -12.63 -0.50 10.84
CA VAL A 95 -12.79 0.50 9.79
C VAL A 95 -11.41 0.99 9.37
N TYR A 96 -11.25 1.43 8.12
CA TYR A 96 -9.99 2.01 7.67
C TYR A 96 -9.63 3.27 8.47
N SER A 97 -8.33 3.49 8.67
CA SER A 97 -7.83 4.78 9.16
C SER A 97 -8.34 5.89 8.23
N PRO A 98 -8.98 6.95 8.74
CA PRO A 98 -9.57 7.94 7.85
C PRO A 98 -8.52 8.82 7.13
N ALA A 99 -7.26 8.78 7.55
CA ALA A 99 -6.15 9.37 6.77
C ALA A 99 -5.80 8.53 5.53
N LEU A 100 -6.07 7.21 5.53
CA LEU A 100 -5.76 6.34 4.39
C LEU A 100 -6.80 6.54 3.29
N ARG A 101 -6.45 7.37 2.29
CA ARG A 101 -7.36 7.77 1.22
C ARG A 101 -7.37 6.79 0.06
N THR A 102 -6.18 6.34 -0.33
CA THR A 102 -5.98 5.46 -1.48
C THR A 102 -4.88 4.45 -1.17
N LEU A 103 -5.09 3.22 -1.59
CA LEU A 103 -4.07 2.18 -1.61
C LEU A 103 -3.67 1.89 -3.06
N ILE A 104 -2.37 1.96 -3.33
CA ILE A 104 -1.78 1.49 -4.58
C ILE A 104 -1.52 0.00 -4.40
N LEU A 105 -2.31 -0.82 -5.10
CA LEU A 105 -2.18 -2.27 -5.11
C LEU A 105 -0.79 -2.67 -5.63
N MET A 106 -0.36 -2.10 -6.77
CA MET A 106 0.95 -2.36 -7.33
C MET A 106 1.49 -1.11 -8.03
N ASN A 107 2.75 -0.78 -7.78
CA ASN A 107 3.41 0.35 -8.43
C ASN A 107 4.19 -0.11 -9.67
N GLU A 108 3.85 0.45 -10.82
CA GLU A 108 4.51 0.25 -12.13
C GLU A 108 4.58 -1.24 -12.51
N PRO A 109 3.43 -1.91 -12.57
CA PRO A 109 3.38 -3.34 -12.91
C PRO A 109 3.91 -3.58 -14.33
N ASP A 110 3.75 -2.62 -15.24
CA ASP A 110 4.30 -2.59 -16.60
C ASP A 110 5.84 -2.59 -16.67
N LEU A 111 6.51 -2.09 -15.64
CA LEU A 111 7.98 -2.07 -15.57
C LEU A 111 8.56 -3.20 -14.70
N LYS A 112 7.82 -3.63 -13.66
CA LYS A 112 8.33 -4.56 -12.65
C LYS A 112 7.99 -6.02 -12.91
N VAL A 113 6.91 -6.28 -13.65
CA VAL A 113 6.49 -7.64 -13.99
C VAL A 113 7.03 -8.02 -15.36
N THR A 114 7.80 -9.10 -15.39
CA THR A 114 8.29 -9.69 -16.64
C THR A 114 7.26 -10.64 -17.25
N GLY A 115 7.16 -10.71 -18.58
CA GLY A 115 6.17 -11.51 -19.31
C GLY A 115 5.05 -10.70 -19.98
N GLY A 116 5.20 -9.37 -20.06
CA GLY A 116 4.29 -8.49 -20.78
C GLY A 116 2.88 -8.34 -20.17
N PRO A 117 1.92 -7.78 -20.92
CA PRO A 117 0.57 -7.46 -20.45
C PRO A 117 -0.17 -8.60 -19.76
N LYS A 118 -0.04 -9.82 -20.29
CA LYS A 118 -0.68 -10.97 -19.68
C LYS A 118 -0.15 -11.25 -18.27
N ALA A 119 1.15 -11.12 -18.06
CA ALA A 119 1.77 -11.39 -16.76
C ALA A 119 1.40 -10.32 -15.73
N PHE A 120 1.47 -9.04 -16.09
CA PHE A 120 1.15 -7.98 -15.14
C PHE A 120 -0.35 -7.88 -14.84
N CYS A 121 -1.22 -8.20 -15.81
CA CYS A 121 -2.65 -8.33 -15.54
C CYS A 121 -2.93 -9.47 -14.56
N ARG A 122 -2.24 -10.62 -14.72
CA ARG A 122 -2.35 -11.73 -13.76
C ARG A 122 -1.91 -11.30 -12.36
N ALA A 123 -0.77 -10.61 -12.26
CA ALA A 123 -0.27 -10.09 -10.99
C ALA A 123 -1.30 -9.20 -10.30
N LEU A 124 -1.87 -8.23 -11.03
CA LEU A 124 -2.86 -7.29 -10.51
C LEU A 124 -4.16 -7.98 -10.07
N VAL A 125 -4.72 -8.86 -10.89
CA VAL A 125 -5.98 -9.54 -10.58
C VAL A 125 -5.82 -10.46 -9.37
N SER A 126 -4.77 -11.29 -9.35
CA SER A 126 -4.52 -12.19 -8.22
C SER A 126 -4.16 -11.44 -6.93
N ALA A 127 -3.44 -10.32 -7.01
CA ALA A 127 -3.20 -9.46 -5.87
C ALA A 127 -4.49 -8.82 -5.33
N LEU A 128 -5.38 -8.37 -6.22
CA LEU A 128 -6.69 -7.82 -5.84
C LEU A 128 -7.52 -8.87 -5.12
N ASP A 129 -7.58 -10.11 -5.63
CA ASP A 129 -8.29 -11.21 -4.98
C ASP A 129 -7.74 -11.47 -3.56
N GLY A 130 -6.42 -11.51 -3.40
CA GLY A 130 -5.77 -11.67 -2.09
C GLY A 130 -6.08 -10.53 -1.12
N LEU A 131 -6.11 -9.29 -1.62
CA LEU A 131 -6.49 -8.11 -0.85
C LEU A 131 -7.94 -8.19 -0.37
N LEU A 132 -8.88 -8.50 -1.27
CA LEU A 132 -10.31 -8.56 -0.95
C LEU A 132 -10.62 -9.66 0.07
N ASP A 133 -9.96 -10.82 -0.05
CA ASP A 133 -10.10 -11.88 0.94
C ASP A 133 -9.50 -11.50 2.30
N ALA A 134 -8.38 -10.75 2.32
CA ALA A 134 -7.84 -10.20 3.55
C ALA A 134 -8.79 -9.18 4.21
N GLU A 135 -9.42 -8.29 3.44
CA GLU A 135 -10.45 -7.36 3.97
C GLU A 135 -11.63 -8.13 4.57
N LYS A 136 -12.11 -9.15 3.85
CA LYS A 136 -13.22 -9.99 4.28
C LYS A 136 -12.90 -10.75 5.57
N GLU A 137 -11.72 -11.34 5.67
CA GLU A 137 -11.26 -12.06 6.86
C GLU A 137 -11.03 -11.11 8.05
N ALA A 138 -10.49 -9.91 7.81
CA ALA A 138 -10.35 -8.87 8.82
C ALA A 138 -11.72 -8.31 9.28
N GLY A 139 -12.78 -8.58 8.51
CA GLY A 139 -14.13 -8.11 8.79
C GLY A 139 -14.22 -6.59 8.71
N ILE A 140 -13.59 -5.99 7.68
CA ILE A 140 -13.63 -4.55 7.42
C ILE A 140 -15.08 -4.08 7.23
N ARG A 141 -15.38 -2.92 7.78
CA ARG A 141 -16.71 -2.29 7.79
C ARG A 141 -16.63 -0.85 7.30
N GLY A 142 -17.77 -0.31 6.88
CA GLY A 142 -17.88 1.07 6.43
C GLY A 142 -17.31 1.27 5.01
N PRO A 143 -16.94 2.50 4.66
CA PRO A 143 -16.33 2.80 3.36
C PRO A 143 -15.01 2.04 3.19
N LEU A 144 -14.85 1.40 2.03
CA LEU A 144 -13.59 0.75 1.64
C LEU A 144 -12.58 1.80 1.14
N VAL A 145 -11.30 1.45 1.18
CA VAL A 145 -10.23 2.28 0.63
C VAL A 145 -10.34 2.35 -0.90
N ASN A 146 -9.99 3.50 -1.48
CA ASN A 146 -9.88 3.57 -2.94
C ASN A 146 -8.67 2.76 -3.41
N LEU A 147 -8.84 1.91 -4.41
CA LEU A 147 -7.76 1.13 -4.98
C LEU A 147 -7.22 1.77 -6.27
N SER A 148 -5.92 1.69 -6.46
CA SER A 148 -5.24 2.12 -7.69
C SER A 148 -4.12 1.16 -8.05
N ALA A 149 -3.74 1.13 -9.32
CA ALA A 149 -2.47 0.59 -9.80
C ALA A 149 -1.84 1.68 -10.66
N THR A 150 -0.59 2.03 -10.38
CA THR A 150 0.07 3.14 -11.12
C THR A 150 0.87 2.57 -12.27
N PHE A 151 0.55 2.97 -13.49
CA PHE A 151 1.30 2.60 -14.70
C PHE A 151 2.30 3.69 -15.07
N SER A 152 3.41 3.31 -15.69
CA SER A 152 4.42 4.27 -16.15
C SER A 152 4.05 4.87 -17.51
N PHE A 153 4.49 6.11 -17.74
CA PHE A 153 4.63 6.66 -19.10
C PHE A 153 5.95 6.25 -19.77
N GLY A 154 6.78 5.47 -19.07
CA GLY A 154 8.02 4.93 -19.60
C GLY A 154 7.79 3.86 -20.67
N VAL A 155 8.83 3.57 -21.45
CA VAL A 155 8.80 2.49 -22.42
C VAL A 155 8.70 1.17 -21.66
N CYS A 156 7.64 0.40 -21.93
CA CYS A 156 7.53 -0.99 -21.52
C CYS A 156 8.01 -1.87 -22.69
N PRO A 157 9.23 -2.45 -22.64
CA PRO A 157 9.78 -3.21 -23.76
C PRO A 157 9.03 -4.52 -24.04
N GLN A 158 8.09 -4.88 -23.16
CA GLN A 158 7.34 -6.14 -23.21
C GLN A 158 5.85 -5.90 -23.54
N CYS A 159 5.46 -4.65 -23.80
CA CYS A 159 4.09 -4.24 -24.09
C CYS A 159 3.83 -3.98 -25.58
N GLU A 160 4.82 -4.21 -26.43
CA GLU A 160 4.68 -4.29 -27.90
C GLU A 160 4.12 -5.66 -28.30
#